data_AF-A0A971FBR3-F1
#
_entry.id   AF-A0A971FBR3-F1
#
_cell.length_a   1.000
_cell.length_b   1.000
_cell.length_c   1.000
_cell.angle_alpha   90.00
_cell.angle_beta   90.00
_cell.angle_gamma   90.00
#
_symmetry.space_group_name_H-M   'P 1'
#
loop_
_entity.id
_entity.type
_entity.pdbx_description
1 polymer ?
#
loop_
_entity_poly.entity_id
_entity_poly.type
_entity_poly.pdbx_seq_one_letter_code
_entity_poly.pdbx_strand_id
1 'polypeptide(L)'
;MVPDSKTGKTDGAEKRTRQRLVVHLKNGRTARGFCLALNKVADGFNLELVDENNQSIEKSVHVPFGELKGVFYVKSFDGRFNPEQFLQEIPENALPVVLEFFDGEIVSGFVTSPKYMQEPRFLFIPDDPNGNNLSVLVERTAILSGMTPEEYKQRLHKEFESFLHDKVQLSDETQTELEGDFYFGKGNYQKALRKYREVEKTDKASKRLSRKMTATLFNVGICNIRKHSYERALQYMEMVLARDPQHDQAIKRVEQLRAHLRKKRTEQP
;
A
#
# COMPACT_ATOMS: atom_id res chain seq x y z
N MET A 1 -53.48 -45.10 6.83
CA MET A 1 -53.42 -44.55 5.46
C MET A 1 -52.57 -43.29 5.50
N VAL A 2 -51.43 -43.34 4.83
CA VAL A 2 -50.53 -42.21 4.56
C VAL A 2 -51.10 -41.42 3.38
N PRO A 3 -50.96 -40.09 3.39
CA PRO A 3 -50.27 -39.44 2.26
C PRO A 3 -49.46 -38.21 2.73
N ASP A 4 -48.55 -37.63 1.98
CA ASP A 4 -47.63 -38.09 0.95
C ASP A 4 -46.56 -36.99 0.87
N SER A 5 -45.33 -37.39 0.68
CA SER A 5 -44.15 -36.54 0.68
C SER A 5 -44.12 -35.61 -0.54
N LYS A 6 -43.87 -34.30 -0.33
CA LYS A 6 -43.20 -33.46 -1.34
C LYS A 6 -42.02 -32.73 -0.72
N THR A 7 -40.87 -33.28 -1.06
CA THR A 7 -39.50 -32.83 -0.90
C THR A 7 -39.27 -31.44 -1.50
N GLY A 8 -39.25 -30.42 -0.66
CA GLY A 8 -38.55 -29.17 -0.94
C GLY A 8 -37.08 -29.34 -0.54
N LYS A 9 -36.22 -29.79 -1.46
CA LYS A 9 -34.77 -29.65 -1.30
C LYS A 9 -34.47 -28.16 -1.24
N THR A 10 -34.27 -27.64 -0.03
CA THR A 10 -33.65 -26.34 0.16
C THR A 10 -32.19 -26.49 -0.25
N ASP A 11 -31.83 -25.85 -1.37
CA ASP A 11 -30.48 -25.71 -1.87
C ASP A 11 -29.57 -25.13 -0.78
N GLY A 12 -28.92 -26.03 -0.05
CA GLY A 12 -27.74 -25.77 0.73
C GLY A 12 -26.56 -25.56 -0.22
N ALA A 13 -26.39 -24.33 -0.67
CA ALA A 13 -25.15 -23.85 -1.24
C ALA A 13 -24.99 -22.38 -0.86
N GLU A 14 -24.62 -22.14 0.39
CA GLU A 14 -23.99 -20.88 0.79
C GLU A 14 -22.93 -20.54 -0.27
N LYS A 15 -23.14 -19.43 -0.99
CA LYS A 15 -22.18 -18.88 -1.94
C LYS A 15 -20.84 -18.79 -1.24
N ARG A 16 -19.92 -19.72 -1.51
CA ARG A 16 -18.50 -19.55 -1.20
C ARG A 16 -18.07 -18.27 -1.90
N THR A 17 -17.99 -17.18 -1.16
CA THR A 17 -17.65 -15.86 -1.65
C THR A 17 -16.25 -15.93 -2.22
N ARG A 18 -16.14 -15.93 -3.55
CA ARG A 18 -14.85 -15.90 -4.27
C ARG A 18 -14.05 -14.72 -3.75
N GLN A 19 -12.84 -14.99 -3.26
CA GLN A 19 -11.97 -13.95 -2.74
C GLN A 19 -11.29 -13.22 -3.91
N ARG A 20 -11.30 -11.88 -3.89
CA ARG A 20 -10.56 -11.05 -4.85
C ARG A 20 -9.11 -10.99 -4.45
N LEU A 21 -8.24 -11.48 -5.32
CA LEU A 21 -6.81 -11.57 -5.06
C LEU A 21 -6.02 -10.73 -6.06
N VAL A 22 -5.05 -9.98 -5.54
CA VAL A 22 -3.95 -9.43 -6.33
C VAL A 22 -2.69 -10.15 -5.91
N VAL A 23 -2.05 -10.81 -6.87
CA VAL A 23 -0.85 -11.60 -6.65
C VAL A 23 0.35 -10.79 -7.08
N HIS A 24 1.33 -10.64 -6.19
CA HIS A 24 2.62 -10.02 -6.49
C HIS A 24 3.70 -11.10 -6.51
N LEU A 25 4.41 -11.21 -7.63
CA LEU A 25 5.53 -12.12 -7.83
C LEU A 25 6.84 -11.43 -7.44
N LYS A 26 7.86 -12.20 -7.06
CA LYS A 26 9.20 -11.69 -6.72
C LYS A 26 9.90 -10.96 -7.88
N ASN A 27 9.51 -11.29 -9.12
CA ASN A 27 10.01 -10.62 -10.33
C ASN A 27 9.28 -9.30 -10.67
N GLY A 28 8.40 -8.81 -9.78
CA GLY A 28 7.65 -7.57 -9.96
C GLY A 28 6.40 -7.70 -10.83
N ARG A 29 6.14 -8.86 -11.44
CA ARG A 29 4.89 -9.10 -12.18
C ARG A 29 3.71 -9.18 -11.20
N THR A 30 2.54 -8.77 -11.68
CA THR A 30 1.29 -8.87 -10.93
C THR A 30 0.22 -9.59 -11.74
N ALA A 31 -0.66 -10.29 -11.04
CA ALA A 31 -1.85 -10.92 -11.61
C ALA A 31 -3.06 -10.64 -10.71
N ARG A 32 -4.25 -10.56 -11.30
CA ARG A 32 -5.50 -10.30 -10.57
C ARG A 32 -6.51 -11.38 -10.91
N GLY A 33 -7.29 -11.77 -9.93
CA GLY A 33 -8.27 -12.81 -10.16
C GLY A 33 -9.03 -13.25 -8.92
N PHE A 34 -9.82 -14.29 -9.11
CA PHE A 34 -10.58 -14.93 -8.04
C PHE A 34 -9.93 -16.25 -7.64
N CYS A 35 -10.05 -16.58 -6.36
CA CYS A 35 -9.72 -17.90 -5.84
C CYS A 35 -10.88 -18.40 -4.98
N LEU A 36 -11.26 -19.66 -5.19
CA LEU A 36 -12.33 -20.31 -4.45
C LEU A 36 -11.88 -20.76 -3.05
N ALA A 37 -10.67 -21.31 -2.96
CA ALA A 37 -10.09 -21.77 -1.72
C ALA A 37 -8.56 -21.75 -1.83
N LEU A 38 -7.91 -21.04 -0.91
CA LEU A 38 -6.46 -20.97 -0.85
C LEU A 38 -5.94 -21.87 0.26
N ASN A 39 -5.26 -22.96 -0.11
CA ASN A 39 -4.57 -23.83 0.83
C ASN A 39 -3.13 -23.33 1.03
N LYS A 40 -2.87 -22.69 2.18
CA LYS A 40 -1.54 -22.14 2.53
C LYS A 40 -0.47 -23.19 2.84
N VAL A 41 -0.78 -24.48 2.75
CA VAL A 41 0.19 -25.58 2.94
C VAL A 41 0.60 -26.21 1.60
N ALA A 42 -0.23 -26.07 0.56
CA ALA A 42 0.08 -26.57 -0.79
C ALA A 42 1.25 -25.79 -1.44
N ASP A 43 1.80 -26.32 -2.53
CA ASP A 43 2.91 -25.71 -3.28
C ASP A 43 2.48 -24.53 -4.17
N GLY A 44 1.18 -24.43 -4.45
CA GLY A 44 0.58 -23.35 -5.21
C GLY A 44 -0.93 -23.32 -5.10
N PHE A 45 -1.57 -22.44 -5.85
CA PHE A 45 -3.02 -22.34 -5.97
C PHE A 45 -3.42 -21.94 -7.39
N ASN A 46 -4.70 -22.11 -7.72
CA ASN A 46 -5.24 -21.70 -9.01
C ASN A 46 -5.91 -20.34 -8.88
N LEU A 47 -5.59 -19.44 -9.80
CA LEU A 47 -6.16 -18.10 -9.90
C LEU A 47 -6.97 -18.00 -11.19
N GLU A 48 -8.27 -17.74 -11.06
CA GLU A 48 -9.16 -17.41 -12.18
C GLU A 48 -8.93 -15.94 -12.57
N LEU A 49 -8.32 -15.72 -13.74
CA LEU A 49 -7.89 -14.39 -14.16
C LEU A 49 -9.07 -13.48 -14.55
N VAL A 50 -8.86 -12.17 -14.37
CA VAL A 50 -9.79 -11.13 -14.82
C VAL A 50 -9.14 -10.18 -15.83
N ASP A 51 -9.96 -9.55 -16.66
CA ASP A 51 -9.56 -8.48 -17.58
C ASP A 51 -9.49 -7.10 -16.90
N GLU A 52 -9.21 -6.06 -17.68
CA GLU A 52 -9.17 -4.67 -17.22
C GLU A 52 -10.53 -4.14 -16.70
N ASN A 53 -11.62 -4.79 -17.12
CA ASN A 53 -12.99 -4.49 -16.69
C ASN A 53 -13.42 -5.34 -15.49
N ASN A 54 -12.48 -6.07 -14.86
CA ASN A 54 -12.72 -6.98 -13.74
C ASN A 54 -13.63 -8.17 -14.06
N GLN A 55 -13.78 -8.51 -15.33
CA GLN A 55 -14.57 -9.65 -15.79
C GLN A 55 -13.68 -10.88 -15.92
N SER A 56 -14.22 -12.04 -15.56
CA SER A 56 -13.52 -13.32 -15.72
C SER A 56 -13.19 -13.55 -17.20
N ILE A 57 -11.94 -13.92 -17.50
CA ILE A 57 -11.53 -14.33 -18.85
C ILE A 57 -11.57 -15.85 -19.05
N GLU A 58 -12.27 -16.57 -18.15
CA GLU A 58 -12.40 -18.04 -18.13
C GLU A 58 -11.06 -18.81 -18.20
N LYS A 59 -9.98 -18.12 -17.84
CA LYS A 59 -8.63 -18.66 -17.84
C LYS A 59 -8.12 -18.78 -16.41
N SER A 60 -7.77 -20.00 -16.02
CA SER A 60 -7.12 -20.27 -14.75
C SER A 60 -5.62 -20.44 -14.94
N VAL A 61 -4.83 -19.85 -14.05
CA VAL A 61 -3.38 -20.06 -13.99
C VAL A 61 -2.99 -20.66 -12.65
N HIS A 62 -2.07 -21.61 -12.68
CA HIS A 62 -1.45 -22.10 -11.46
C HIS A 62 -0.35 -21.15 -11.01
N VAL A 63 -0.38 -20.76 -9.74
CA VAL A 63 0.55 -19.82 -9.12
C VAL A 63 1.32 -20.55 -8.03
N PRO A 64 2.63 -20.85 -8.24
CA PRO A 64 3.47 -21.44 -7.21
C PRO A 64 3.76 -20.44 -6.09
N PHE A 65 3.67 -20.86 -4.83
CA PHE A 65 3.95 -19.97 -3.70
C PHE A 65 5.41 -19.52 -3.66
N GLY A 66 6.36 -20.38 -4.09
CA GLY A 66 7.79 -20.06 -4.10
C GLY A 66 8.17 -18.86 -4.98
N GLU A 67 7.33 -18.48 -5.95
CA GLU A 67 7.54 -17.31 -6.81
C GLU A 67 6.94 -16.02 -6.24
N LEU A 68 6.20 -16.10 -5.13
CA LEU A 68 5.42 -14.99 -4.61
C LEU A 68 6.21 -14.07 -3.70
N LYS A 69 5.90 -12.79 -3.80
CA LYS A 69 6.07 -11.83 -2.71
C LYS A 69 4.93 -11.95 -1.72
N GLY A 70 3.70 -12.00 -2.23
CA GLY A 70 2.51 -12.19 -1.43
C GLY A 70 1.21 -12.22 -2.24
N VAL A 71 0.16 -12.71 -1.59
CA VAL A 71 -1.21 -12.72 -2.11
C VAL A 71 -2.02 -11.70 -1.32
N PHE A 72 -2.48 -10.66 -2.00
CA PHE A 72 -3.20 -9.55 -1.40
C PHE A 72 -4.70 -9.80 -1.54
N TYR A 73 -5.37 -9.92 -0.40
CA TYR A 73 -6.82 -9.93 -0.32
C TYR A 73 -7.29 -8.48 -0.46
N VAL A 74 -7.96 -8.17 -1.56
CA VAL A 74 -8.35 -6.79 -1.87
C VAL A 74 -9.84 -6.58 -1.74
N LYS A 75 -10.23 -5.38 -1.31
CA LYS A 75 -11.63 -4.94 -1.26
C LYS A 75 -12.21 -4.85 -2.68
N SER A 76 -11.40 -4.33 -3.60
CA SER A 76 -11.72 -4.11 -5.03
C SER A 76 -10.47 -4.31 -5.90
N PHE A 77 -10.62 -4.57 -7.20
CA PHE A 77 -9.46 -4.67 -8.11
C PHE A 77 -8.96 -3.29 -8.60
N ASP A 78 -9.83 -2.28 -8.61
CA ASP A 78 -9.55 -0.94 -9.09
C ASP A 78 -9.21 0.05 -7.95
N GLY A 79 -9.21 -0.42 -6.70
CA GLY A 79 -8.95 0.38 -5.52
C GLY A 79 -10.16 1.16 -4.99
N ARG A 80 -11.33 1.04 -5.62
CA ARG A 80 -12.55 1.76 -5.24
C ARG A 80 -13.48 0.85 -4.44
N PHE A 81 -13.70 1.20 -3.19
CA PHE A 81 -14.58 0.48 -2.28
C PHE A 81 -15.24 1.48 -1.34
N ASN A 82 -16.40 1.12 -0.77
CA ASN A 82 -16.98 1.89 0.33
C ASN A 82 -16.28 1.48 1.64
N PRO A 83 -15.53 2.37 2.32
CA PRO A 83 -14.85 2.02 3.57
C PRO A 83 -15.78 1.48 4.66
N GLU A 84 -17.04 1.94 4.69
CA GLU A 84 -18.05 1.49 5.67
C GLU A 84 -18.41 0.00 5.50
N GLN A 85 -18.25 -0.55 4.30
CA GLN A 85 -18.48 -1.98 4.03
C GLN A 85 -17.30 -2.87 4.42
N PHE A 86 -16.14 -2.27 4.73
CA PHE A 86 -14.89 -2.98 4.99
C PHE A 86 -14.20 -2.42 6.23
N LEU A 87 -14.88 -2.56 7.38
CA LEU A 87 -14.28 -2.30 8.67
C LEU A 87 -13.10 -3.24 8.88
N GLN A 88 -11.91 -2.67 9.12
CA GLN A 88 -10.72 -3.45 9.36
C GLN A 88 -10.72 -3.92 10.81
N GLU A 89 -10.86 -5.23 11.00
CA GLU A 89 -10.76 -5.87 12.30
C GLU A 89 -9.34 -6.38 12.51
N ILE A 90 -8.65 -5.83 13.50
CA ILE A 90 -7.36 -6.35 13.95
C ILE A 90 -7.65 -7.34 15.08
N PRO A 91 -7.27 -8.62 14.94
CA PRO A 91 -7.47 -9.59 16.00
C PRO A 91 -6.80 -9.13 17.30
N GLU A 92 -7.44 -9.36 18.46
CA GLU A 92 -6.91 -8.92 19.77
C GLU A 92 -5.49 -9.44 20.05
N ASN A 93 -5.17 -10.65 19.56
CA ASN A 93 -3.86 -11.28 19.73
C ASN A 93 -2.88 -10.98 18.59
N ALA A 94 -3.19 -10.03 17.71
CA ALA A 94 -2.31 -9.67 16.61
C ALA A 94 -1.11 -8.86 17.11
N LEU A 95 0.08 -9.21 16.63
CA LEU A 95 1.34 -8.60 17.02
C LEU A 95 1.71 -7.50 16.02
N PRO A 96 1.98 -6.27 16.47
CA PRO A 96 2.43 -5.21 15.58
C PRO A 96 3.86 -5.51 15.10
N VAL A 97 4.07 -5.40 13.80
CA VAL A 97 5.37 -5.65 13.17
C VAL A 97 5.65 -4.65 12.05
N VAL A 98 6.93 -4.48 11.75
CA VAL A 98 7.46 -3.81 10.57
C VAL A 98 8.20 -4.86 9.75
N LEU A 99 7.74 -5.10 8.53
CA LEU A 99 8.31 -6.05 7.59
C LEU A 99 9.14 -5.32 6.55
N GLU A 100 10.35 -5.81 6.31
CA GLU A 100 11.23 -5.37 5.25
C GLU A 100 11.36 -6.49 4.21
N PHE A 101 11.03 -6.19 2.96
CA PHE A 101 11.14 -7.10 1.84
C PHE A 101 12.50 -6.98 1.16
N PHE A 102 12.92 -8.04 0.44
CA PHE A 102 14.20 -8.04 -0.29
C PHE A 102 14.29 -6.99 -1.41
N ASP A 103 13.16 -6.47 -1.88
CA ASP A 103 13.12 -5.35 -2.84
C ASP A 103 13.22 -3.97 -2.18
N GLY A 104 13.45 -3.93 -0.86
CA GLY A 104 13.59 -2.70 -0.07
C GLY A 104 12.26 -2.09 0.36
N GLU A 105 11.11 -2.69 0.02
CA GLU A 105 9.83 -2.23 0.54
C GLU A 105 9.73 -2.47 2.05
N ILE A 106 9.33 -1.45 2.81
CA ILE A 106 9.09 -1.54 4.25
C ILE A 106 7.62 -1.23 4.53
N VAL A 107 6.93 -2.16 5.20
CA VAL A 107 5.52 -2.03 5.55
C VAL A 107 5.27 -2.28 7.03
N SER A 108 4.33 -1.56 7.60
CA SER A 108 3.89 -1.71 8.99
C SER A 108 2.50 -2.36 9.03
N GLY A 109 2.24 -3.15 10.06
CA GLY A 109 0.98 -3.84 10.21
C GLY A 109 1.00 -4.84 11.36
N PHE A 110 0.17 -5.86 11.24
CA PHE A 110 -0.06 -6.85 12.28
C PHE A 110 0.05 -8.26 11.73
N VAL A 111 0.55 -9.19 12.55
CA VAL A 111 0.59 -10.63 12.26
C VAL A 111 -0.14 -11.40 13.35
N THR A 112 -0.77 -12.51 13.00
CA THR A 112 -1.57 -13.29 13.96
C THR A 112 -0.78 -14.39 14.68
N SER A 113 0.48 -14.62 14.30
CA SER A 113 1.32 -15.68 14.87
C SER A 113 2.62 -15.10 15.43
N PRO A 114 3.02 -15.44 16.67
CA PRO A 114 4.33 -15.07 17.21
C PRO A 114 5.50 -15.78 16.50
N LYS A 115 5.24 -16.87 15.78
CA LYS A 115 6.25 -17.64 15.04
C LYS A 115 6.22 -17.38 13.54
N TYR A 116 5.61 -16.26 13.11
CA TYR A 116 5.41 -15.96 11.68
C TYR A 116 6.71 -16.02 10.85
N MET A 117 7.86 -15.70 11.43
CA MET A 117 9.16 -15.76 10.74
C MET A 117 9.70 -17.18 10.50
N GLN A 118 9.14 -18.19 11.18
CA GLN A 118 9.46 -19.61 11.04
C GLN A 118 8.45 -20.33 10.14
N GLU A 119 7.30 -19.72 9.89
CA GLU A 119 6.29 -20.25 8.99
C GLU A 119 6.68 -19.97 7.54
N PRO A 120 6.43 -20.90 6.59
CA PRO A 120 6.67 -20.62 5.18
C PRO A 120 5.80 -19.48 4.67
N ARG A 121 4.59 -19.35 5.23
CA ARG A 121 3.58 -18.34 4.86
C ARG A 121 2.78 -17.92 6.07
N PHE A 122 2.53 -16.63 6.20
CA PHE A 122 1.76 -16.07 7.32
C PHE A 122 0.85 -14.94 6.86
N LEU A 123 -0.21 -14.68 7.62
CA LEU A 123 -1.15 -13.59 7.35
C LEU A 123 -0.61 -12.29 7.97
N PHE A 124 -0.55 -11.26 7.16
CA PHE A 124 -0.20 -9.90 7.52
C PHE A 124 -1.38 -8.96 7.26
N ILE A 125 -1.67 -8.06 8.20
CA ILE A 125 -2.77 -7.10 8.14
C ILE A 125 -2.13 -5.70 8.11
N PRO A 126 -2.13 -4.99 6.97
CA PRO A 126 -1.52 -3.67 6.88
C PRO A 126 -2.14 -2.65 7.84
N ASP A 127 -1.38 -1.70 8.37
CA ASP A 127 -1.86 -0.64 9.26
C ASP A 127 -2.54 0.55 8.55
N ASP A 128 -2.90 0.41 7.28
CA ASP A 128 -3.58 1.42 6.46
C ASP A 128 -5.08 1.08 6.31
N PRO A 129 -5.97 1.56 7.20
CA PRO A 129 -7.40 1.24 7.15
C PRO A 129 -8.09 1.79 5.90
N ASN A 130 -7.53 2.86 5.32
CA ASN A 130 -7.98 3.45 4.07
C ASN A 130 -7.41 2.73 2.84
N GLY A 131 -6.55 1.73 3.04
CA GLY A 131 -5.98 0.92 1.99
C GLY A 131 -7.02 -0.02 1.37
N ASN A 132 -6.76 -0.40 0.12
CA ASN A 132 -7.56 -1.41 -0.59
C ASN A 132 -7.26 -2.85 -0.15
N ASN A 133 -6.24 -3.05 0.68
CA ASN A 133 -5.82 -4.36 1.16
C ASN A 133 -6.55 -4.69 2.47
N LEU A 134 -7.20 -5.84 2.52
CA LEU A 134 -7.77 -6.41 3.75
C LEU A 134 -6.67 -7.12 4.56
N SER A 135 -5.93 -7.97 3.88
CA SER A 135 -4.81 -8.72 4.42
C SER A 135 -3.91 -9.22 3.29
N VAL A 136 -2.74 -9.71 3.65
CA VAL A 136 -1.74 -10.24 2.73
C VAL A 136 -1.28 -11.58 3.27
N LEU A 137 -1.43 -12.64 2.47
CA LEU A 137 -0.69 -13.88 2.74
C LEU A 137 0.74 -13.68 2.22
N VAL A 138 1.67 -13.47 3.13
CA VAL A 138 3.07 -13.20 2.81
C VAL A 138 3.80 -14.52 2.65
N GLU A 139 4.61 -14.60 1.59
CA GLU A 139 5.57 -15.68 1.39
C GLU A 139 6.85 -15.34 2.16
N ARG A 140 7.22 -16.16 3.14
CA ARG A 140 8.33 -15.85 4.07
C ARG A 140 9.63 -15.63 3.31
N THR A 141 9.87 -16.36 2.23
CA THR A 141 11.09 -16.22 1.43
C THR A 141 11.23 -14.86 0.71
N ALA A 142 10.19 -14.01 0.71
CA ALA A 142 10.26 -12.64 0.19
C ALA A 142 10.65 -11.58 1.26
N ILE A 143 10.67 -11.96 2.53
CA ILE A 143 10.97 -11.07 3.66
C ILE A 143 12.46 -11.12 3.99
N LEU A 144 13.11 -9.95 4.00
CA LEU A 144 14.48 -9.76 4.46
C LEU A 144 14.52 -9.79 5.99
N SER A 145 13.69 -8.99 6.66
CA SER A 145 13.62 -8.94 8.12
C SER A 145 12.23 -8.57 8.63
N GLY A 146 11.94 -8.96 9.87
CA GLY A 146 10.74 -8.58 10.60
C GLY A 146 11.15 -8.03 11.97
N MET A 147 10.63 -6.87 12.32
CA MET A 147 10.97 -6.15 13.55
C MET A 147 9.69 -5.73 14.27
N THR A 148 9.80 -5.47 15.57
CA THR A 148 8.80 -4.70 16.31
C THR A 148 8.86 -3.21 15.88
N PRO A 149 7.77 -2.45 16.05
CA PRO A 149 7.80 -1.00 15.82
C PRO A 149 8.88 -0.27 16.63
N GLU A 150 9.15 -0.73 17.84
CA GLU A 150 10.16 -0.17 18.75
C GLU A 150 11.57 -0.40 18.22
N GLU A 151 11.89 -1.63 17.80
CA GLU A 151 13.17 -1.95 17.15
C GLU A 151 13.37 -1.15 15.87
N TYR A 152 12.32 -1.00 15.05
CA TYR A 152 12.40 -0.19 13.83
C TYR A 152 12.64 1.29 14.14
N LYS A 153 11.99 1.85 15.18
CA LYS A 153 12.25 3.24 15.65
C LYS A 153 13.70 3.39 16.10
N GLN A 154 14.24 2.43 16.86
CA GLN A 154 15.63 2.47 17.32
C GLN A 154 16.61 2.40 16.15
N ARG A 155 16.33 1.56 15.14
CA ARG A 155 17.11 1.50 13.89
C ARG A 155 17.12 2.85 13.18
N LEU A 156 15.94 3.45 12.98
CA LEU A 156 15.83 4.77 12.35
C LEU A 156 16.60 5.84 13.12
N HIS A 157 16.54 5.81 14.45
CA HIS A 157 17.30 6.75 15.28
C HIS A 157 18.81 6.60 15.07
N LYS A 158 19.35 5.37 15.12
CA LYS A 158 20.77 5.13 14.86
C LYS A 158 21.21 5.56 13.46
N GLU A 159 20.40 5.26 12.44
CA GLU A 159 20.66 5.69 11.07
C GLU A 159 20.64 7.22 10.93
N PHE A 160 19.72 7.89 11.63
CA PHE A 160 19.63 9.34 11.62
C PHE A 160 20.83 10.00 12.32
N GLU A 161 21.27 9.48 13.47
CA GLU A 161 22.49 9.97 14.15
C GLU A 161 23.74 9.83 13.26
N SER A 162 23.88 8.70 12.57
CA SER A 162 24.94 8.51 11.57
C SER A 162 24.84 9.53 10.43
N PHE A 163 23.62 9.77 9.92
CA PHE A 163 23.39 10.76 8.88
C PHE A 163 23.73 12.19 9.35
N LEU A 164 23.41 12.54 10.59
CA LEU A 164 23.77 13.84 11.17
C LEU A 164 25.29 13.99 11.28
N HIS A 165 26.01 12.95 11.72
CA HIS A 165 27.46 13.00 11.80
C HIS A 165 28.12 13.38 10.47
N ASP A 166 27.62 12.81 9.36
CA ASP A 166 28.12 13.10 8.02
C ASP A 166 27.75 14.51 7.52
N LYS A 167 26.65 15.09 8.01
CA LYS A 167 26.06 16.33 7.48
C LYS A 167 26.36 17.59 8.29
N VAL A 168 26.56 17.47 9.59
CA VAL A 168 26.80 18.63 10.50
C VAL A 168 28.07 19.40 10.13
N GLN A 169 29.03 18.78 9.45
CA GLN A 169 30.25 19.46 8.96
C GLN A 169 30.07 20.19 7.62
N LEU A 170 28.95 19.99 6.93
CA LEU A 170 28.77 20.38 5.52
C LEU A 170 27.59 21.34 5.29
N SER A 171 26.77 21.62 6.32
CA SER A 171 25.51 22.32 6.13
C SER A 171 25.17 23.28 7.26
N ASP A 172 24.55 24.41 6.90
CA ASP A 172 23.94 25.40 7.81
C ASP A 172 22.47 25.08 8.13
N GLU A 173 21.99 23.90 7.73
CA GLU A 173 20.61 23.45 7.91
C GLU A 173 20.29 23.13 9.37
N THR A 174 19.07 23.48 9.79
CA THR A 174 18.57 23.09 11.10
C THR A 174 18.45 21.57 11.20
N GLN A 175 18.59 21.02 12.41
CA GLN A 175 18.40 19.58 12.64
C GLN A 175 17.02 19.08 12.13
N THR A 176 15.97 19.91 12.24
CA THR A 176 14.62 19.59 11.73
C THR A 176 14.58 19.53 10.21
N GLU A 177 15.31 20.41 9.51
CA GLU A 177 15.45 20.35 8.05
C GLU A 177 16.20 19.07 7.63
N LEU A 178 17.29 18.74 8.33
CA LEU A 178 18.06 17.50 8.12
C LEU A 178 17.24 16.24 8.41
N GLU A 179 16.37 16.26 9.41
CA GLU A 179 15.42 15.16 9.67
C GLU A 179 14.42 15.00 8.51
N GLY A 180 13.98 16.12 7.93
CA GLY A 180 13.21 16.12 6.69
C GLY A 180 13.95 15.45 5.54
N ASP A 181 15.22 15.81 5.33
CA ASP A 181 16.07 15.24 4.27
C ASP A 181 16.31 13.75 4.47
N PHE A 182 16.54 13.31 5.71
CA PHE A 182 16.67 11.90 6.06
C PHE A 182 15.42 11.11 5.67
N TYR A 183 14.22 11.58 6.06
CA TYR A 183 12.98 10.92 5.68
C TYR A 183 12.70 11.00 4.18
N PHE A 184 13.09 12.08 3.51
CA PHE A 184 12.97 12.21 2.06
C PHE A 184 13.82 11.15 1.36
N GLY A 185 15.07 10.96 1.79
CA GLY A 185 15.98 9.94 1.26
C GLY A 185 15.47 8.51 1.48
N LYS A 186 14.77 8.26 2.60
CA LYS A 186 14.09 6.98 2.88
C LYS A 186 12.76 6.81 2.14
N GLY A 187 12.36 7.76 1.28
CA GLY A 187 11.08 7.72 0.57
C GLY A 187 9.85 7.98 1.44
N ASN A 188 10.03 8.35 2.72
CA ASN A 188 8.92 8.69 3.61
C ASN A 188 8.53 10.16 3.46
N TYR A 189 7.99 10.48 2.27
CA TYR A 189 7.70 11.86 1.89
C TYR A 189 6.67 12.54 2.80
N GLN A 190 5.77 11.80 3.44
CA GLN A 190 4.80 12.37 4.40
C GLN A 190 5.46 12.81 5.71
N LYS A 191 6.42 12.04 6.25
CA LYS A 191 7.22 12.47 7.42
C LYS A 191 8.13 13.64 7.02
N ALA A 192 8.79 13.56 5.87
CA ALA A 192 9.62 14.64 5.35
C ALA A 192 8.83 15.96 5.22
N LEU A 193 7.64 15.91 4.63
CA LEU A 193 6.78 17.08 4.45
C LEU A 193 6.37 17.72 5.78
N ARG A 194 6.10 16.91 6.83
CA ARG A 194 5.80 17.44 8.17
C ARG A 194 6.99 18.21 8.74
N LYS A 195 8.20 17.65 8.63
CA LYS A 195 9.42 18.27 9.12
C LYS A 195 9.75 19.57 8.38
N TYR A 196 9.66 19.58 7.06
CA TYR A 196 9.86 20.81 6.29
C TYR A 196 8.82 21.89 6.62
N ARG A 197 7.56 21.53 6.86
CA ARG A 197 6.52 22.48 7.31
C ARG A 197 6.80 23.05 8.69
N GLU A 198 7.43 22.29 9.59
CA GLU A 198 7.86 22.79 10.88
C GLU A 198 8.92 23.89 10.72
N VAL A 199 9.89 23.68 9.83
CA VAL A 199 10.92 24.68 9.50
C VAL A 199 10.31 25.90 8.78
N GLU A 200 9.35 25.70 7.88
CA GLU A 200 8.70 26.79 7.12
C GLU A 200 7.97 27.78 8.05
N LYS A 201 7.53 27.35 9.23
CA LYS A 201 6.90 28.25 10.22
C LYS A 201 7.87 29.31 10.74
N THR A 202 9.14 28.95 10.88
CA THR A 202 10.19 29.82 11.43
C THR A 202 10.95 30.56 10.33
N ASP A 203 11.14 29.93 9.17
CA ASP A 203 11.83 30.51 8.01
C ASP A 203 11.00 30.37 6.74
N LYS A 204 10.10 31.34 6.52
CA LYS A 204 9.17 31.37 5.38
C LYS A 204 9.82 31.78 4.06
N ALA A 205 10.99 32.41 4.10
CA ALA A 205 11.61 33.03 2.92
C ALA A 205 12.68 32.14 2.26
N SER A 206 13.02 31.00 2.86
CA SER A 206 14.04 30.10 2.33
C SER A 206 13.66 29.50 0.97
N LYS A 207 14.33 29.98 -0.09
CA LYS A 207 14.24 29.40 -1.45
C LYS A 207 14.71 27.95 -1.50
N ARG A 208 15.62 27.54 -0.62
CA ARG A 208 16.08 26.14 -0.52
C ARG A 208 14.97 25.26 0.02
N LEU A 209 14.37 25.65 1.15
CA LEU A 209 13.27 24.91 1.77
C LEU A 209 12.07 24.80 0.82
N SER A 210 11.72 25.89 0.13
CA SER A 210 10.64 25.89 -0.86
C SER A 210 10.87 24.82 -1.97
N ARG A 211 12.11 24.67 -2.46
CA ARG A 211 12.46 23.61 -3.42
C ARG A 211 12.30 22.22 -2.84
N LYS A 212 12.79 21.96 -1.63
CA LYS A 212 12.63 20.67 -0.92
C LYS A 212 11.15 20.32 -0.71
N MET A 213 10.35 21.29 -0.28
CA MET A 213 8.90 21.10 -0.09
C MET A 213 8.18 20.83 -1.41
N THR A 214 8.51 21.54 -2.48
CA THR A 214 7.91 21.35 -3.81
C THR A 214 8.17 19.94 -4.32
N ALA A 215 9.43 19.48 -4.27
CA ALA A 215 9.80 18.11 -4.62
C ALA A 215 9.08 17.06 -3.74
N THR A 216 8.95 17.35 -2.44
CA THR A 216 8.29 16.44 -1.49
C THR A 216 6.79 16.34 -1.75
N LEU A 217 6.10 17.47 -1.97
CA LEU A 217 4.68 17.50 -2.33
C LEU A 217 4.41 16.75 -3.62
N PHE A 218 5.26 16.93 -4.63
CA PHE A 218 5.17 16.21 -5.89
C PHE A 218 5.26 14.70 -5.67
N ASN A 219 6.27 14.23 -4.92
CA ASN A 219 6.43 12.81 -4.61
C ASN A 219 5.27 12.24 -3.80
N VAL A 220 4.72 12.99 -2.83
CA VAL A 220 3.48 12.60 -2.12
C VAL A 220 2.32 12.46 -3.12
N GLY A 221 2.18 13.39 -4.06
CA GLY A 221 1.19 13.31 -5.14
C GLY A 221 1.36 12.03 -5.97
N ILE A 222 2.59 11.71 -6.40
CA ILE A 222 2.90 10.47 -7.13
C ILE A 222 2.54 9.22 -6.33
N CYS A 223 2.84 9.18 -5.03
CA CYS A 223 2.43 8.08 -4.16
C CYS A 223 0.90 7.90 -4.13
N ASN A 224 0.13 8.99 -4.12
CA ASN A 224 -1.34 8.91 -4.17
C ASN A 224 -1.84 8.42 -5.53
N ILE A 225 -1.19 8.78 -6.64
CA ILE A 225 -1.51 8.23 -7.97
C ILE A 225 -1.33 6.71 -7.97
N ARG A 226 -0.19 6.22 -7.43
CA ARG A 226 0.10 4.78 -7.33
C ARG A 226 -0.90 4.05 -6.44
N LYS A 227 -1.44 4.72 -5.41
CA LYS A 227 -2.52 4.21 -4.55
C LYS A 227 -3.92 4.35 -5.14
N HIS A 228 -4.07 4.84 -6.38
CA HIS A 228 -5.35 5.15 -7.03
C HIS A 228 -6.22 6.20 -6.30
N SER A 229 -5.62 6.97 -5.38
CA SER A 229 -6.26 8.08 -4.67
C SER A 229 -6.18 9.37 -5.50
N TYR A 230 -6.86 9.39 -6.64
CA TYR A 230 -6.70 10.42 -7.68
C TYR A 230 -7.12 11.83 -7.21
N GLU A 231 -8.15 11.94 -6.38
CA GLU A 231 -8.63 13.22 -5.84
C GLU A 231 -7.58 13.83 -4.90
N ARG A 232 -7.02 13.02 -3.99
CA ARG A 232 -5.90 13.46 -3.12
C ARG A 232 -4.65 13.77 -3.94
N ALA A 233 -4.34 12.95 -4.94
CA ALA A 233 -3.21 13.21 -5.84
C ALA A 233 -3.35 14.57 -6.54
N LEU A 234 -4.55 14.90 -7.04
CA LEU A 234 -4.83 16.18 -7.68
C LEU A 234 -4.58 17.34 -6.71
N GLN A 235 -5.09 17.25 -5.47
CA GLN A 235 -4.87 18.28 -4.44
C GLN A 235 -3.36 18.52 -4.20
N TYR A 236 -2.57 17.45 -4.07
CA TYR A 236 -1.12 17.59 -3.89
C TYR A 236 -0.44 18.21 -5.12
N MET A 237 -0.86 17.87 -6.34
CA MET A 237 -0.30 18.48 -7.55
C MET A 237 -0.67 19.96 -7.66
N GLU A 238 -1.89 20.35 -7.27
CA GLU A 238 -2.28 21.75 -7.20
C GLU A 238 -1.48 22.53 -6.15
N MET A 239 -1.16 21.90 -5.01
CA MET A 239 -0.25 22.48 -4.01
C MET A 239 1.18 22.67 -4.52
N VAL A 240 1.66 21.81 -5.43
CA VAL A 240 2.94 21.98 -6.13
C VAL A 240 2.86 23.22 -7.03
N LEU A 241 1.83 23.32 -7.87
CA LEU A 241 1.65 24.46 -8.78
C LEU A 241 1.42 25.79 -8.07
N ALA A 242 0.82 25.78 -6.88
CA ALA A 242 0.69 26.98 -6.05
C ALA A 242 2.05 27.53 -5.58
N ARG A 243 3.07 26.66 -5.47
CA ARG A 243 4.44 27.04 -5.09
C ARG A 243 5.32 27.31 -6.30
N ASP A 244 5.20 26.47 -7.33
CA ASP A 244 5.92 26.57 -8.58
C ASP A 244 4.94 26.43 -9.76
N PRO A 245 4.37 27.55 -10.24
CA PRO A 245 3.42 27.54 -11.34
C PRO A 245 3.98 27.02 -12.66
N GLN A 246 5.31 26.97 -12.81
CA GLN A 246 6.01 26.52 -14.02
C GLN A 246 6.50 25.07 -13.91
N HIS A 247 6.06 24.32 -12.89
CA HIS A 247 6.48 22.94 -12.70
C HIS A 247 5.89 22.00 -13.77
N ASP A 248 6.60 21.82 -14.88
CA ASP A 248 6.18 21.06 -16.07
C ASP A 248 5.52 19.71 -15.77
N GLN A 249 6.14 18.90 -14.91
CA GLN A 249 5.61 17.58 -14.59
C GLN A 249 4.29 17.65 -13.82
N ALA A 250 4.10 18.65 -12.98
CA ALA A 250 2.89 18.79 -12.18
C ALA A 250 1.73 19.28 -13.05
N ILE A 251 1.98 20.20 -13.99
CA ILE A 251 1.01 20.65 -15.00
C ILE A 251 0.45 19.44 -15.76
N LYS A 252 1.33 18.61 -16.35
CA LYS A 252 0.94 17.41 -17.08
C LYS A 252 0.13 16.43 -16.22
N ARG A 253 0.53 16.24 -14.94
CA ARG A 253 -0.19 15.35 -14.02
C ARG A 253 -1.57 15.89 -13.66
N VAL A 254 -1.71 17.19 -13.43
CA VAL A 254 -3.01 17.85 -13.17
C VAL A 254 -3.96 17.67 -14.34
N GLU A 255 -3.50 17.91 -15.58
CA GLU A 255 -4.32 17.72 -16.78
C GLU A 255 -4.81 16.28 -16.91
N GLN A 256 -3.90 15.29 -16.75
CA GLN A 256 -4.24 13.88 -16.77
C GLN A 256 -5.25 13.49 -15.68
N LEU A 257 -5.04 13.96 -14.45
CA LEU A 257 -5.93 13.67 -13.32
C LEU A 257 -7.31 14.30 -13.51
N ARG A 258 -7.38 15.54 -13.97
CA ARG A 258 -8.66 16.22 -14.26
C ARG A 258 -9.42 15.52 -15.39
N ALA A 259 -8.74 15.13 -16.47
CA ALA A 259 -9.34 14.38 -17.56
C ALA A 259 -9.90 13.02 -17.08
N HIS A 260 -9.11 12.29 -16.27
CA HIS A 260 -9.54 11.02 -15.67
C HIS A 260 -10.78 11.20 -14.79
N LEU A 261 -10.77 12.20 -13.90
CA LEU A 261 -11.88 12.49 -12.99
C LEU A 261 -13.14 12.99 -13.74
N ARG A 262 -12.98 13.76 -14.82
CA ARG A 262 -14.08 14.22 -15.67
C ARG A 262 -14.75 13.06 -16.41
N LYS A 263 -13.97 12.21 -17.07
CA LYS A 263 -14.47 11.02 -17.78
C LYS A 263 -15.27 10.12 -16.83
N LYS A 264 -14.74 9.92 -15.63
CA LYS A 264 -15.40 9.12 -14.60
C LYS A 264 -16.73 9.73 -14.12
N ARG A 265 -16.80 11.05 -13.96
CA ARG A 265 -18.06 11.75 -13.60
C ARG A 265 -19.15 11.62 -14.66
N THR A 266 -18.77 11.49 -15.93
CA THR A 266 -19.72 11.29 -17.03
C THR A 266 -20.17 9.84 -17.21
N GLU A 267 -19.45 8.88 -16.62
CA GLU A 267 -19.74 7.43 -16.70
C GLU A 267 -20.52 6.89 -15.49
N GLN A 268 -20.72 7.72 -14.45
CA GLN A 268 -21.56 7.41 -13.29
C GLN A 268 -22.93 8.09 -13.46
N PRO A 269 -24.00 7.37 -13.86
CA PRO A 269 -25.37 7.89 -13.83
C PRO A 269 -25.90 8.05 -12.39
#